data_AF-A0A1A8RWG3-F1
#
_entry.id   AF-A0A1A8RWG3-F1
#
_cell.length_a   1.000
_cell.length_b   1.000
_cell.length_c   1.000
_cell.angle_alpha   90.00
_cell.angle_beta   90.00
_cell.angle_gamma   90.00
#
_symmetry.space_group_name_H-M   'P 1'
#
loop_
_entity.id
_entity.type
_entity.pdbx_description
1 polymer ?
#
loop_
_entity_poly.entity_id
_entity_poly.type
_entity_poly.pdbx_seq_one_letter_code
_entity_poly.pdbx_strand_id
1 'polypeptide(L)'
;CEGCKGFFKRTVQKNSKYVCLANKDCPVDKKRRNRCQFCRFQKCLAVGMVKEVVRTDSLKGRRGRLPSKPKAVPDATIPPAPVSLITSLVRAHIESNPGSSSLDYSQYAEDE
;
A
#
# COMPACT_ATOMS: atom_id res chain seq x y z
N CYS A 1 -22.06 -14.17 -2.50
CA CYS A 1 -22.12 -15.39 -3.36
C CYS A 1 -20.97 -15.40 -4.36
N GLU A 2 -20.53 -16.58 -4.80
CA GLU A 2 -19.37 -16.73 -5.70
C GLU A 2 -19.53 -16.01 -7.05
N GLY A 3 -20.75 -15.96 -7.59
CA GLY A 3 -21.02 -15.27 -8.85
C GLY A 3 -20.70 -13.77 -8.81
N CYS A 4 -21.03 -13.07 -7.71
CA CYS A 4 -20.70 -11.64 -7.56
C CYS A 4 -19.24 -11.41 -7.19
N LYS A 5 -18.62 -12.32 -6.42
CA LYS A 5 -17.18 -12.30 -6.14
C LYS A 5 -16.35 -12.37 -7.43
N GLY A 6 -16.68 -13.31 -8.33
CA GLY A 6 -16.00 -13.45 -9.62
C GLY A 6 -16.24 -12.26 -10.55
N PHE A 7 -17.48 -11.75 -10.61
CA PHE A 7 -17.84 -10.56 -11.37
C PHE A 7 -17.03 -9.34 -10.91
N PHE A 8 -17.08 -9.01 -9.61
CA PHE A 8 -16.38 -7.87 -9.03
C PHE A 8 -14.87 -7.92 -9.28
N LYS A 9 -14.24 -9.09 -9.03
CA LYS A 9 -12.81 -9.30 -9.30
C LYS A 9 -12.45 -8.98 -10.76
N ARG A 10 -13.20 -9.54 -11.72
CA ARG A 10 -12.93 -9.33 -13.16
C ARG A 10 -13.15 -7.88 -13.57
N THR A 11 -14.20 -7.25 -13.06
CA THR A 11 -14.50 -5.84 -13.35
C THR A 11 -13.36 -4.94 -12.88
N VAL A 12 -12.87 -5.13 -11.65
CA VAL A 12 -11.77 -4.32 -11.10
C VAL A 12 -10.46 -4.60 -11.85
N GLN A 13 -10.08 -5.87 -12.04
CA GLN A 13 -8.82 -6.23 -12.71
C GLN A 13 -8.73 -5.76 -14.16
N LYS A 14 -9.85 -5.75 -14.88
CA LYS A 14 -9.91 -5.28 -16.27
C LYS A 14 -10.24 -3.79 -16.38
N ASN A 15 -10.39 -3.09 -15.25
CA ASN A 15 -10.90 -1.72 -15.19
C ASN A 15 -12.15 -1.52 -16.09
N SER A 16 -13.07 -2.49 -16.08
CA SER A 16 -14.22 -2.50 -16.99
C SER A 16 -15.20 -1.40 -16.62
N LYS A 17 -15.56 -0.58 -17.60
CA LYS A 17 -16.61 0.43 -17.49
C LYS A 17 -17.88 -0.12 -18.13
N TYR A 18 -18.98 -0.06 -17.40
CA TYR A 18 -20.29 -0.49 -17.88
C TYR A 18 -21.22 0.70 -18.00
N VAL A 19 -22.22 0.59 -18.87
CA VAL A 19 -23.30 1.58 -19.03
C VAL A 19 -24.62 0.89 -18.74
N CYS A 20 -25.51 1.56 -18.00
CA CYS A 20 -26.89 1.13 -17.86
C CYS A 20 -27.69 1.62 -19.06
N LEU A 21 -28.51 0.76 -19.66
CA LEU A 21 -29.41 1.13 -20.76
C LEU A 21 -30.80 1.59 -20.27
N ALA A 22 -30.99 1.65 -18.95
CA ALA A 22 -32.21 2.10 -18.29
C ALA A 22 -31.85 3.20 -17.27
N ASN A 23 -32.58 3.32 -16.16
CA ASN A 23 -32.46 4.43 -15.21
C ASN A 23 -31.44 4.21 -14.09
N LYS A 24 -30.42 3.37 -14.31
CA LYS A 24 -29.39 3.02 -13.30
C LYS A 24 -29.94 2.41 -12.01
N ASP A 25 -31.12 1.82 -12.07
CA ASP A 25 -31.90 1.28 -10.94
C ASP A 25 -32.32 -0.19 -11.14
N CYS A 26 -31.72 -0.87 -12.13
CA CYS A 26 -32.13 -2.23 -12.49
C CYS A 26 -32.07 -3.20 -11.28
N PRO A 27 -33.10 -4.05 -11.09
CA PRO A 27 -33.15 -4.96 -9.96
C PRO A 27 -32.05 -6.04 -10.04
N VAL A 28 -31.21 -6.10 -9.00
CA VAL A 28 -30.12 -7.07 -8.89
C VAL A 28 -30.49 -8.16 -7.87
N ASP A 29 -31.09 -9.24 -8.37
CA ASP A 29 -31.44 -10.46 -7.65
C ASP A 29 -30.71 -11.70 -8.24
N LYS A 30 -30.93 -12.90 -7.68
CA LYS A 30 -30.24 -14.13 -8.12
C LYS A 30 -30.50 -14.46 -9.61
N LYS A 31 -31.71 -14.19 -10.13
CA LYS A 31 -32.14 -14.56 -11.48
C LYS A 31 -31.74 -13.51 -12.53
N ARG A 32 -31.76 -12.23 -12.18
CA ARG A 32 -31.63 -11.08 -13.08
C ARG A 32 -30.34 -10.29 -12.93
N ARG A 33 -29.48 -10.60 -11.95
CA ARG A 33 -28.18 -9.89 -11.75
C ARG A 33 -27.29 -9.78 -13.00
N ASN A 34 -27.44 -10.66 -13.99
CA ASN A 34 -26.65 -10.61 -15.22
C ASN A 34 -27.24 -9.67 -16.31
N ARG A 35 -28.47 -9.18 -16.14
CA ARG A 35 -29.15 -8.32 -17.14
C ARG A 35 -28.51 -6.94 -17.27
N CYS A 36 -27.99 -6.37 -16.18
CA CYS A 36 -27.30 -5.08 -16.20
C CYS A 36 -26.01 -5.15 -15.39
N GLN A 37 -24.87 -5.09 -16.08
CA GLN A 37 -23.55 -5.12 -15.45
C GLN A 37 -23.27 -3.84 -14.65
N PHE A 38 -23.75 -2.69 -15.13
CA PHE A 38 -23.63 -1.41 -14.41
C PHE A 38 -24.30 -1.49 -13.03
N CYS A 39 -25.61 -1.76 -12.97
CA CYS A 39 -26.35 -1.79 -11.71
C CYS A 39 -25.82 -2.87 -10.76
N ARG A 40 -25.37 -4.01 -11.32
CA ARG A 40 -24.73 -5.06 -10.53
C ARG A 40 -23.44 -4.57 -9.88
N PHE A 41 -22.57 -3.89 -10.62
CA PHE A 41 -21.31 -3.38 -10.10
C PHE A 41 -21.53 -2.23 -9.12
N GLN A 42 -22.45 -1.32 -9.44
CA GLN A 42 -22.88 -0.26 -8.55
C GLN A 42 -23.38 -0.82 -7.22
N LYS A 43 -24.25 -1.84 -7.24
CA LYS A 43 -24.72 -2.50 -6.02
C LYS A 43 -23.58 -3.17 -5.25
N CYS A 44 -22.62 -3.80 -5.93
CA CYS A 44 -21.43 -4.36 -5.26
C CYS A 44 -20.69 -3.30 -4.44
N LEU A 45 -20.49 -2.11 -4.99
CA LEU A 45 -19.86 -1.00 -4.27
C LEU A 45 -20.75 -0.50 -3.13
N ALA A 46 -22.06 -0.34 -3.37
CA ALA A 46 -23.02 0.13 -2.38
C ALA A 46 -23.13 -0.78 -1.14
N VAL A 47 -22.95 -2.10 -1.30
CA VAL A 47 -22.93 -3.06 -0.17
C VAL A 47 -21.54 -3.24 0.45
N GLY A 48 -20.55 -2.44 0.06
CA GLY A 48 -19.23 -2.41 0.69
C GLY A 48 -18.19 -3.37 0.10
N MET A 49 -18.33 -3.83 -1.14
CA MET A 49 -17.23 -4.53 -1.81
C MET A 49 -16.10 -3.54 -2.14
N VAL A 50 -14.92 -3.78 -1.57
CA VAL A 50 -13.75 -2.90 -1.63
C VAL A 50 -12.89 -3.24 -2.85
N LYS A 51 -12.59 -2.26 -3.72
CA LYS A 51 -11.83 -2.48 -4.96
C LYS A 51 -10.37 -2.84 -4.66
N GLU A 52 -9.82 -2.21 -3.64
CA GLU A 52 -8.44 -2.29 -3.17
C GLU A 52 -8.10 -3.69 -2.63
N VAL A 53 -9.11 -4.47 -2.21
CA VAL A 53 -8.95 -5.87 -1.80
C VAL A 53 -8.69 -6.79 -3.01
N VAL A 54 -9.06 -6.35 -4.22
CA VAL A 54 -8.72 -7.08 -5.46
C VAL A 54 -7.25 -6.81 -5.78
N ARG A 55 -6.41 -7.82 -5.57
CA ARG A 55 -4.97 -7.74 -5.85
C ARG A 55 -4.68 -7.34 -7.31
N THR A 56 -3.88 -6.29 -7.46
CA THR A 56 -3.30 -5.79 -8.71
C THR A 56 -1.78 -5.95 -8.69
N ASP A 57 -1.14 -5.70 -9.85
CA ASP A 57 0.32 -5.52 -9.99
C ASP A 57 1.15 -6.64 -9.35
N SER A 58 2.07 -6.31 -8.44
CA SER A 58 2.99 -7.23 -7.77
C SER A 58 2.29 -8.32 -6.94
N LEU A 59 1.03 -8.12 -6.57
CA LEU A 59 0.23 -9.10 -5.82
C LEU A 59 -0.66 -9.97 -6.73
N LYS A 60 -0.66 -9.72 -8.06
CA LYS A 60 -1.45 -10.50 -9.02
C LYS A 60 -0.97 -11.96 -9.03
N GLY A 61 -1.92 -12.90 -9.00
CA GLY A 61 -1.62 -14.33 -8.98
C GLY A 61 -1.33 -14.93 -7.59
N ARG A 62 -1.04 -14.10 -6.57
CA ARG A 62 -0.86 -14.58 -5.20
C ARG A 62 -2.17 -15.12 -4.62
N ARG A 63 -2.12 -16.34 -4.07
CA ARG A 63 -3.24 -17.02 -3.42
C ARG A 63 -3.07 -17.03 -1.90
N GLY A 64 -4.16 -17.28 -1.17
CA GLY A 64 -4.15 -17.35 0.30
C GLY A 64 -4.22 -15.99 1.00
N ARG A 65 -4.11 -16.02 2.33
CA ARG A 65 -4.09 -14.84 3.20
C ARG A 65 -2.71 -14.18 3.11
N LEU A 66 -2.67 -12.85 3.01
CA LEU A 66 -1.39 -12.12 3.16
C LEU A 66 -0.91 -12.28 4.61
N PRO A 67 0.41 -12.37 4.86
CA PRO A 67 0.93 -12.31 6.21
C PRO A 67 0.39 -11.05 6.90
N SER A 68 -0.42 -11.22 7.94
CA SER A 68 -0.83 -10.11 8.79
C SER A 68 0.38 -9.76 9.65
N LYS A 69 0.79 -8.49 9.65
CA LYS A 69 1.77 -7.99 10.61
C LYS A 69 1.27 -8.38 12.01
N PRO A 70 2.04 -9.13 12.82
CA PRO A 70 1.59 -9.49 14.16
C PRO A 70 1.25 -8.20 14.91
N LYS A 71 0.09 -8.18 15.57
CA LYS A 71 -0.22 -7.13 16.55
C LYS A 71 0.91 -7.15 17.55
N ALA A 72 1.71 -6.09 17.60
CA ALA A 72 2.65 -5.89 18.69
C ALA A 72 1.81 -5.86 19.97
N VAL A 73 1.95 -6.88 20.79
CA VAL A 73 1.56 -6.82 22.20
C VAL A 73 2.47 -5.77 22.84
N PRO A 74 1.95 -4.71 23.47
CA PRO A 74 2.78 -3.83 24.27
C PRO A 74 2.94 -4.49 25.64
N ASP A 75 3.86 -5.44 25.76
CA ASP A 75 4.65 -5.59 26.99
C ASP A 75 5.91 -6.47 26.80
N ALA A 76 7.01 -5.98 27.37
CA ALA A 76 8.25 -6.67 27.73
C ALA A 76 8.93 -7.59 26.71
N THR A 77 9.48 -7.04 25.62
CA THR A 77 10.88 -7.27 25.22
C THR A 77 11.20 -6.37 24.05
N ILE A 78 11.99 -5.34 24.30
CA ILE A 78 12.63 -4.50 23.29
C ILE A 78 13.53 -5.43 22.46
N PRO A 79 13.25 -5.75 21.18
CA PRO A 79 14.35 -6.09 20.30
C PRO A 79 15.14 -4.79 20.09
N PRO A 80 16.48 -4.78 20.13
CA PRO A 80 17.20 -3.58 19.76
C PRO A 80 16.81 -3.24 18.32
N ALA A 81 16.01 -2.17 18.17
CA ALA A 81 15.88 -1.40 16.93
C ALA A 81 17.30 -1.06 16.43
N PRO A 82 17.52 -0.70 15.15
CA PRO A 82 18.81 -0.82 14.47
C PRO A 82 19.83 0.20 14.97
N VAL A 83 20.33 -0.01 16.19
CA VAL A 83 21.40 0.78 16.81
C VAL A 83 22.60 0.76 15.88
N SER A 84 22.83 -0.35 15.17
CA SER A 84 23.86 -0.46 14.12
C SER A 84 23.74 0.61 13.03
N LEU A 85 22.55 0.87 12.49
CA LEU A 85 22.37 1.87 11.42
C LEU A 85 22.51 3.29 11.95
N ILE A 86 21.95 3.57 13.12
CA ILE A 86 22.05 4.89 13.76
C ILE A 86 23.51 5.17 14.12
N THR A 87 24.22 4.23 14.74
CA THR A 87 25.65 4.33 15.05
C THR A 87 26.50 4.50 13.79
N SER A 88 26.19 3.78 12.70
CA SER A 88 26.91 3.92 11.44
C SER A 88 26.72 5.31 10.82
N LEU A 89 25.49 5.83 10.84
CA LEU A 89 25.18 7.19 10.35
C LEU A 89 25.85 8.27 11.21
N VAL A 90 25.83 8.12 12.54
CA VAL A 90 26.47 9.06 13.47
C VAL A 90 27.99 9.07 13.28
N ARG A 91 28.63 7.89 13.14
CA ARG A 91 30.07 7.81 12.87
C ARG A 91 30.42 8.47 11.54
N ALA A 92 29.70 8.15 10.47
CA ALA A 92 29.92 8.76 9.16
C ALA A 92 29.74 10.29 9.17
N HIS A 93 28.80 10.81 9.96
CA HIS A 93 28.60 12.25 10.13
C HIS A 93 29.78 12.91 10.86
N ILE A 94 30.29 12.30 11.92
CA ILE A 94 31.45 12.81 12.67
C ILE A 94 32.71 12.80 11.80
N GLU A 95 32.93 11.75 11.01
CA GLU A 95 34.08 11.65 10.09
C GLU A 95 34.01 12.65 8.93
N SER A 96 32.81 12.88 8.39
CA SER A 96 32.62 13.80 7.24
C SER A 96 32.54 15.27 7.66
N ASN A 97 32.40 15.55 8.96
CA ASN A 97 32.20 16.90 9.48
C ASN A 97 33.05 17.11 10.75
N PRO A 98 34.39 17.23 10.61
CA PRO A 98 35.27 17.55 11.72
C PRO A 98 34.82 18.84 12.39
N GLY A 99 34.77 18.84 13.73
CA GLY A 99 34.42 20.04 14.50
C GLY A 99 35.41 21.18 14.25
N SER A 100 34.94 22.42 14.41
CA SER A 100 35.73 23.66 14.23
C SER A 100 37.09 23.65 14.96
N SER A 101 37.26 22.84 16.00
CA SER A 101 38.50 22.68 16.77
C SER A 101 39.58 21.81 16.11
N SER A 102 39.28 21.08 15.02
CA SER A 102 40.27 20.28 14.28
C SER A 102 40.60 20.87 12.90
N LEU A 103 40.12 22.08 12.60
CA LEU A 103 40.50 22.81 11.40
C LEU A 103 41.76 23.61 11.71
N ASP A 104 42.90 23.10 11.27
CA ASP A 104 44.17 23.81 11.36
C ASP A 104 44.29 24.82 10.20
N TYR A 105 43.94 26.07 10.47
CA TYR A 105 44.10 27.19 9.52
C TYR A 105 45.54 27.75 9.49
N SER A 106 46.49 27.15 10.21
CA SER A 106 47.89 27.60 10.25
C SER A 106 48.57 27.60 8.87
N GLN A 107 48.02 26.89 7.88
CA GLN A 107 48.56 26.83 6.52
C GLN A 107 48.12 27.99 5.60
N TYR A 108 47.25 28.90 6.07
CA TYR A 108 46.75 30.04 5.28
C TYR A 108 47.16 31.42 5.85
N ALA A 109 48.06 31.45 6.82
CA ALA A 109 48.72 32.70 7.20
C ALA A 109 50.00 32.85 6.38
N GLU A 110 50.22 34.06 5.86
CA GLU A 110 51.32 34.56 5.00
C GLU A 110 51.01 34.44 3.49
N ASP A 111 51.04 35.51 2.68
CA ASP A 111 51.88 36.72 2.70
C ASP A 111 51.11 38.02 2.36
N GLU A 112 51.57 39.13 2.95
CA GLU A 112 51.29 40.53 2.58
C GLU A 112 52.21 41.01 1.44
#